data_AF-A0A6A1WC19-F1
#
_entry.id   AF-A0A6A1WC19-F1
#
_cell.length_a   1.000
_cell.length_b   1.000
_cell.length_c   1.000
_cell.angle_alpha   90.00
_cell.angle_beta   90.00
_cell.angle_gamma   90.00
#
_symmetry.space_group_name_H-M   'P 1'
#
loop_
_entity.id
_entity.type
_entity.pdbx_description
1 polymer ?
#
loop_
_entity_poly.entity_id
_entity_poly.type
_entity_poly.pdbx_seq_one_letter_code
_entity_poly.pdbx_strand_id
1 'polypeptide(L)'
;MTARRTHRNRMHAYFKKFPSKEAALLKPHPDTTEEQWKELCDLFTSEAFMKRSEQNKKNRSKLTVNHAAGSRSFQRTRACMHQLAKARDEIEAMRAAREKDLQEFVKKQAEMEATLRDHREEQRWSRSASGWSRRSA
;
A
#
# COMPACT_ATOMS: atom_id res chain seq x y z
N MET A 1 30.22 12.37 -7.45
CA MET A 1 29.61 12.68 -6.13
C MET A 1 30.68 13.27 -5.24
N THR A 2 30.44 14.39 -4.57
CA THR A 2 31.47 15.13 -3.83
C THR A 2 31.85 14.43 -2.52
N ALA A 3 33.15 14.15 -2.34
CA ALA A 3 33.74 13.40 -1.22
C ALA A 3 33.37 13.94 0.19
N ARG A 4 32.99 15.22 0.29
CA ARG A 4 32.54 15.85 1.55
C ARG A 4 31.20 15.31 2.06
N ARG A 5 30.25 14.98 1.16
CA ARG A 5 28.93 14.42 1.55
C ARG A 5 29.10 13.02 2.13
N THR A 6 30.06 12.26 1.62
CA THR A 6 30.41 10.93 2.14
C THR A 6 31.10 11.00 3.49
N HIS A 7 31.97 11.99 3.73
CA HIS A 7 32.66 12.14 5.02
C HIS A 7 31.69 12.45 6.18
N ARG A 8 30.84 13.48 6.08
CA ARG A 8 29.89 13.81 7.16
C ARG A 8 28.90 12.67 7.44
N ASN A 9 28.46 11.94 6.42
CA ASN A 9 27.59 10.78 6.59
C ASN A 9 28.30 9.63 7.32
N ARG A 10 29.58 9.37 7.03
CA ARG A 10 30.41 8.38 7.74
C ARG A 10 30.59 8.76 9.20
N MET A 11 30.92 10.03 9.48
CA MET A 11 31.06 10.54 10.85
C MET A 11 29.78 10.40 11.65
N HIS A 12 28.63 10.76 11.05
CA HIS A 12 27.33 10.62 11.71
C HIS A 12 26.93 9.15 11.94
N ALA A 13 27.30 8.25 11.02
CA ALA A 13 27.07 6.81 11.20
C ALA A 13 27.88 6.24 12.37
N TYR A 14 29.12 6.71 12.56
CA TYR A 14 29.93 6.34 13.72
C TYR A 14 29.37 6.94 15.02
N PHE A 15 29.00 8.23 15.02
CA PHE A 15 28.39 8.91 16.17
C PHE A 15 27.16 8.16 16.70
N LYS A 16 26.31 7.64 15.81
CA LYS A 16 25.11 6.86 16.16
C LYS A 16 25.37 5.53 16.89
N LYS A 17 26.61 5.04 16.94
CA LYS A 17 26.96 3.84 17.71
C LYS A 17 26.98 4.10 19.22
N PHE A 18 27.00 5.38 19.63
CA PHE A 18 27.02 5.79 21.02
C PHE A 18 25.63 6.24 21.47
N PRO A 19 25.24 5.94 22.73
CA PRO A 19 23.93 6.33 23.26
C PRO A 19 23.86 7.83 23.63
N SER A 20 24.99 8.45 23.95
CA SER A 20 25.07 9.86 24.36
C SER A 20 26.23 10.59 23.69
N LYS A 21 26.11 11.92 23.63
CA LYS A 21 27.16 12.81 23.13
C LYS A 21 28.46 12.66 23.93
N GLU A 22 28.35 12.58 25.24
CA GLU A 22 29.51 12.43 26.14
C GLU A 22 30.25 11.11 25.89
N ALA A 23 29.50 10.02 25.69
CA ALA A 23 30.09 8.72 25.32
C ALA A 23 30.78 8.77 23.95
N ALA A 24 30.25 9.56 23.00
CA ALA A 24 30.86 9.76 21.70
C ALA A 24 32.14 10.62 21.76
N LEU A 25 32.19 11.62 22.64
CA LEU A 25 33.36 12.48 22.82
C LEU A 25 34.57 11.73 23.40
N LEU A 26 34.35 10.73 24.25
CA LEU A 26 35.40 9.87 24.80
C LEU A 26 36.07 8.96 23.76
N LYS A 27 35.43 8.75 22.61
CA LYS A 27 35.93 7.87 21.54
C LYS A 27 35.90 8.58 20.19
N PRO A 28 36.80 9.56 19.96
CA PRO A 28 36.91 10.26 18.69
C PRO A 28 37.09 9.31 17.50
N HIS A 29 36.61 9.73 16.33
CA HIS A 29 36.77 8.95 15.11
C HIS A 29 38.26 8.98 14.65
N PRO A 30 38.86 7.85 14.24
CA PRO A 30 40.30 7.79 13.91
C PRO A 30 40.73 8.73 12.78
N ASP A 31 39.84 9.01 11.82
CA ASP A 31 40.12 9.88 10.68
C ASP A 31 39.85 11.39 10.94
N THR A 32 39.61 11.81 12.19
CA THR A 32 39.20 13.18 12.54
C THR A 32 39.95 13.68 13.76
N THR A 33 40.34 14.95 13.79
CA THR A 33 40.97 15.53 15.00
C THR A 33 39.95 15.65 16.13
N GLU A 34 40.40 15.68 17.40
CA GLU A 34 39.50 15.76 18.56
C GLU A 34 38.62 17.01 18.52
N GLU A 35 39.19 18.15 18.12
CA GLU A 35 38.48 19.43 17.96
C GLU A 35 37.39 19.33 16.89
N GLN A 36 37.73 18.80 15.71
CA GLN A 36 36.78 18.59 14.62
C GLN A 36 35.68 17.59 15.00
N TRP A 37 36.03 16.55 15.76
CA TRP A 37 35.07 15.57 16.26
C TRP A 37 34.09 16.19 17.25
N LYS A 38 34.57 17.07 18.13
CA LYS A 38 33.74 17.82 19.08
C LYS A 38 32.73 18.71 18.36
N GLU A 39 33.18 19.49 17.36
CA GLU A 39 32.29 20.31 16.53
C GLU A 39 31.24 19.48 15.79
N LEU A 40 31.61 18.29 15.30
CA LEU A 40 30.66 17.38 14.65
C LEU A 40 29.64 16.82 15.64
N CYS A 41 30.05 16.45 16.85
CA CYS A 41 29.15 16.00 17.92
C CYS A 41 28.16 17.11 18.33
N ASP A 42 28.64 18.35 18.43
CA ASP A 42 27.79 19.53 18.66
C ASP A 42 26.78 19.71 17.52
N LEU A 43 27.24 19.60 16.26
CA LEU A 43 26.37 19.68 15.09
C LEU A 43 25.29 18.59 15.09
N PHE A 44 25.65 17.34 15.37
CA PHE A 44 24.71 16.21 15.34
C PHE A 44 23.68 16.26 16.45
N THR A 45 24.00 16.91 17.57
CA THR A 45 23.07 17.11 18.70
C THR A 45 22.31 18.43 18.61
N SER A 46 22.68 19.33 17.69
CA SER A 46 21.96 20.59 17.51
C SER A 46 20.50 20.38 17.10
N GLU A 47 19.61 21.16 17.70
CA GLU A 47 18.18 21.08 17.44
C GLU A 47 17.86 21.33 15.95
N ALA A 48 18.57 22.27 15.32
CA ALA A 48 18.40 22.59 13.90
C ALA A 48 18.74 21.40 12.99
N PHE A 49 19.80 20.65 13.31
CA PHE A 49 20.16 19.44 12.57
C PHE A 49 19.12 18.34 12.75
N MET A 50 18.68 18.10 13.99
CA MET A 50 17.66 17.10 14.30
C MET A 50 16.33 17.40 13.60
N LYS A 51 15.85 18.65 13.66
CA LYS A 51 14.66 19.11 12.93
C LYS A 51 14.79 18.86 11.43
N ARG A 52 15.93 19.22 10.83
CA ARG A 52 16.19 19.01 9.40
C ARG A 52 16.27 17.53 9.03
N SER A 53 16.89 16.71 9.87
CA SER A 53 17.01 15.27 9.68
C SER A 53 15.63 14.60 9.69
N GLU A 54 14.81 14.89 10.69
CA GLU A 54 13.44 14.36 10.80
C GLU A 54 12.56 14.83 9.64
N GLN A 55 12.63 16.11 9.26
CA GLN A 55 11.91 16.61 8.09
C GLN A 55 12.36 15.91 6.80
N ASN A 56 13.67 15.72 6.59
CA ASN A 56 14.19 15.02 5.42
C ASN A 56 13.75 13.55 5.37
N LYS A 57 13.62 12.89 6.53
CA LYS A 57 13.09 11.53 6.64
C LYS A 57 11.63 11.46 6.20
N LYS A 58 10.80 12.39 6.70
CA LYS A 58 9.39 12.54 6.29
C LYS A 58 9.25 12.89 4.80
N ASN A 59 10.14 13.72 4.27
CA ASN A 59 10.11 14.09 2.86
C ASN A 59 10.50 12.91 1.97
N ARG A 60 11.47 12.08 2.38
CA ARG A 60 11.83 10.84 1.67
C ARG A 60 10.70 9.81 1.69
N SER A 61 9.94 9.68 2.78
CA SER A 61 8.81 8.75 2.81
C SER A 61 7.65 9.20 1.91
N LYS A 62 7.55 10.50 1.61
CA LYS A 62 6.59 11.06 0.65
C LYS A 62 7.06 10.97 -0.81
N LEU A 63 8.30 10.57 -1.07
CA LEU A 63 8.86 10.51 -2.41
C LEU A 63 8.32 9.26 -3.15
N THR A 64 7.34 9.47 -4.03
CA THR A 64 6.69 8.40 -4.80
C THR A 64 7.48 7.98 -6.04
N VAL A 65 8.31 8.89 -6.58
CA VAL A 65 9.07 8.65 -7.81
C VAL A 65 10.53 9.00 -7.57
N ASN A 66 11.40 7.99 -7.64
CA ASN A 66 12.84 8.20 -7.59
C ASN A 66 13.34 8.71 -8.95
N HIS A 67 14.06 9.84 -8.97
CA HIS A 67 14.71 10.35 -10.20
C HIS A 67 15.81 9.41 -10.73
N ALA A 68 16.31 8.49 -9.89
CA ALA A 68 17.37 7.53 -10.21
C ALA A 68 16.82 6.14 -10.59
N ALA A 69 15.78 6.09 -11.42
CA ALA A 69 15.16 4.83 -11.88
C ALA A 69 15.88 4.25 -13.12
N GLY A 70 17.20 4.07 -13.04
CA GLY A 70 18.02 3.53 -14.14
C GLY A 70 17.99 4.41 -15.40
N SER A 71 17.83 3.81 -16.58
CA SER A 71 17.80 4.51 -17.88
C SER A 71 16.51 5.29 -18.15
N ARG A 72 15.52 5.25 -17.25
CA ARG A 72 14.23 5.93 -17.45
C ARG A 72 14.27 7.34 -16.87
N SER A 73 13.96 8.34 -17.70
CA SER A 73 13.80 9.72 -17.25
C SER A 73 12.64 9.83 -16.24
N PHE A 74 12.71 10.84 -15.35
CA PHE A 74 11.67 11.11 -14.36
C PHE A 74 10.27 11.27 -14.99
N GLN A 75 10.18 11.97 -16.12
CA GLN A 75 8.93 12.15 -16.87
C GLN A 75 8.37 10.81 -17.34
N ARG A 76 9.23 9.91 -17.85
CA ARG A 76 8.82 8.58 -18.32
C ARG A 76 8.36 7.67 -17.18
N THR A 77 8.96 7.78 -16.00
CA THR A 77 8.50 7.06 -14.81
C THR A 77 7.14 7.58 -14.34
N ARG A 78 6.94 8.91 -14.30
CA ARG A 78 5.64 9.50 -13.97
C ARG A 78 4.54 9.09 -14.96
N ALA A 79 4.81 9.17 -16.25
CA ALA A 79 3.86 8.76 -17.28
C ALA A 79 3.45 7.29 -17.16
N CYS A 80 4.43 6.41 -16.88
CA CYS A 80 4.16 4.99 -16.65
C CYS A 80 3.27 4.73 -15.43
N MET A 81 3.53 5.42 -14.31
CA MET A 81 2.67 5.29 -13.12
C MET A 81 1.24 5.75 -13.40
N HIS A 82 1.07 6.85 -14.15
CA HIS A 82 -0.26 7.33 -14.55
C HIS A 82 -0.99 6.33 -15.45
N GLN A 83 -0.29 5.73 -16.43
CA GLN A 83 -0.88 4.69 -17.28
C GLN A 83 -1.29 3.46 -16.48
N LEU A 84 -0.47 3.02 -15.52
CA LEU A 84 -0.80 1.90 -14.65
C LEU A 84 -2.01 2.20 -13.75
N ALA A 85 -2.13 3.42 -13.23
CA ALA A 85 -3.30 3.84 -12.47
C ALA A 85 -4.57 3.81 -13.33
N LYS A 86 -4.51 4.40 -14.54
CA LYS A 86 -5.63 4.38 -15.48
C LYS A 86 -6.04 2.94 -15.85
N ALA A 87 -5.07 2.08 -16.15
CA ALA A 87 -5.33 0.68 -16.49
C ALA A 87 -5.97 -0.08 -15.31
N ARG A 88 -5.57 0.22 -14.07
CA ARG A 88 -6.21 -0.34 -12.88
C ARG A 88 -7.68 0.06 -12.80
N ASP A 89 -7.98 1.34 -12.97
CA ASP A 89 -9.36 1.85 -12.91
C ASP A 89 -10.22 1.23 -14.02
N GLU A 90 -9.67 1.08 -15.23
CA GLU A 90 -10.33 0.40 -16.35
C GLU A 90 -10.62 -1.08 -16.05
N ILE A 91 -9.66 -1.81 -15.46
CA ILE A 91 -9.85 -3.21 -15.05
C ILE A 91 -10.93 -3.32 -13.96
N GLU A 92 -10.95 -2.40 -13.00
CA GLU A 92 -11.94 -2.39 -11.93
C GLU A 92 -13.35 -2.15 -12.49
N ALA A 93 -13.50 -1.22 -13.43
CA ALA A 93 -14.76 -1.00 -14.14
C ALA A 93 -15.23 -2.25 -14.91
N MET A 94 -14.32 -2.92 -15.64
CA MET A 94 -14.64 -4.16 -16.35
C MET A 94 -15.08 -5.28 -15.41
N ARG A 95 -14.40 -5.42 -14.26
CA ARG A 95 -14.78 -6.41 -13.23
C ARG A 95 -16.16 -6.12 -12.67
N ALA A 96 -16.46 -4.86 -12.38
CA ALA A 96 -17.77 -4.46 -11.87
C ALA A 96 -18.90 -4.71 -12.88
N ALA A 97 -18.67 -4.46 -14.17
CA ALA A 97 -19.64 -4.79 -15.21
C ALA A 97 -19.90 -6.30 -15.28
N ARG A 98 -18.83 -7.11 -15.34
CA ARG A 98 -18.94 -8.57 -15.38
C ARG A 98 -19.64 -9.14 -14.15
N GLU A 99 -19.38 -8.58 -12.96
CA GLU A 99 -20.05 -9.00 -11.73
C GLU A 99 -21.55 -8.76 -11.80
N LYS A 100 -21.99 -7.61 -12.33
CA LYS A 100 -23.42 -7.33 -12.52
C LYS A 100 -24.09 -8.33 -13.46
N ASP A 101 -23.46 -8.63 -14.59
CA ASP A 101 -23.99 -9.60 -15.55
C ASP A 101 -24.14 -10.99 -14.91
N LEU A 102 -23.19 -11.39 -14.07
CA LEU A 102 -23.26 -12.64 -13.31
C LEU A 102 -24.40 -12.62 -12.28
N GLN A 103 -24.55 -11.54 -11.53
CA GLN A 103 -25.65 -11.39 -10.57
C GLN A 103 -27.02 -11.45 -11.27
N GLU A 104 -27.15 -10.83 -12.44
CA GLU A 104 -28.37 -10.89 -13.25
C GLU A 104 -28.65 -12.32 -13.73
N PHE A 105 -27.63 -13.05 -14.19
CA PHE A 105 -27.78 -14.44 -14.60
C PHE A 105 -28.23 -15.34 -13.43
N VAL A 106 -27.58 -15.20 -12.27
CA VAL A 106 -27.94 -15.95 -11.05
C VAL A 106 -29.36 -15.62 -10.61
N LYS A 107 -29.75 -14.35 -10.66
CA LYS A 107 -31.13 -13.91 -10.34
C LYS A 107 -32.15 -14.57 -11.27
N LYS A 108 -31.90 -14.56 -12.59
CA LYS A 108 -32.78 -15.22 -13.57
C LYS A 108 -32.88 -16.73 -13.34
N GLN A 109 -31.78 -17.39 -12.98
CA GLN A 109 -31.83 -18.80 -12.58
C GLN A 109 -32.71 -19.01 -11.34
N ALA A 110 -32.55 -18.20 -10.30
CA ALA A 110 -33.33 -18.33 -9.06
C ALA A 110 -34.84 -18.11 -9.31
N GLU A 111 -35.21 -17.15 -10.14
CA GLU A 111 -36.60 -16.89 -10.54
C GLU A 111 -37.19 -18.09 -11.31
N MET A 112 -36.45 -18.64 -12.27
CA MET A 112 -36.86 -19.85 -12.99
C MET A 112 -37.03 -21.05 -12.04
N GLU A 113 -36.13 -21.26 -11.11
CA GLU A 113 -36.26 -22.34 -10.12
C GLU A 113 -37.41 -22.13 -9.14
N ALA A 114 -37.73 -20.89 -8.80
CA ALA A 114 -38.90 -20.55 -7.97
C ALA A 114 -40.20 -20.90 -8.72
N THR A 115 -40.36 -20.45 -9.96
CA THR A 115 -41.57 -20.78 -10.76
C THR A 115 -41.77 -22.29 -10.94
N LEU A 116 -40.69 -23.05 -11.16
CA LEU A 116 -40.76 -24.51 -11.23
C LEU A 116 -41.14 -25.15 -9.89
N ARG A 117 -40.73 -24.57 -8.76
CA ARG A 117 -41.13 -25.03 -7.42
C ARG A 117 -42.61 -24.74 -7.17
N ASP A 118 -43.08 -23.53 -7.45
CA ASP A 118 -44.48 -23.14 -7.27
C ASP A 118 -45.40 -24.05 -8.08
N HIS A 119 -45.08 -24.31 -9.35
CA HIS A 119 -45.87 -25.22 -10.17
C HIS A 119 -45.88 -26.66 -9.62
N ARG A 120 -44.75 -27.16 -9.09
CA ARG A 120 -44.70 -28.49 -8.44
C ARG A 120 -45.53 -28.54 -7.17
N GLU A 121 -45.57 -27.46 -6.40
CA GLU A 121 -46.38 -27.35 -5.19
C GLU A 121 -47.88 -27.28 -5.50
N GLU A 122 -48.29 -26.51 -6.50
CA GLU A 122 -49.67 -26.51 -7.00
C GLU A 122 -50.12 -27.91 -7.43
N GLN A 123 -49.31 -28.60 -8.22
CA GLN A 123 -49.61 -29.97 -8.64
C GLN A 123 -49.72 -30.93 -7.45
N ARG A 124 -48.86 -30.78 -6.43
CA ARG A 124 -48.95 -31.56 -5.18
C ARG A 124 -50.24 -31.26 -4.42
N TRP A 125 -50.61 -29.99 -4.30
CA TRP A 125 -51.83 -29.54 -3.64
C TRP A 125 -53.08 -30.12 -4.32
N SER A 126 -53.19 -29.97 -5.65
CA SER A 126 -54.30 -30.51 -6.44
C SER A 126 -54.43 -32.03 -6.31
N ARG A 127 -53.31 -32.78 -6.31
CA ARG A 127 -53.31 -34.24 -6.09
C ARG A 127 -53.74 -34.62 -4.67
N SER A 128 -53.35 -33.84 -3.67
CA SER A 128 -53.73 -34.07 -2.27
C SER A 128 -55.22 -33.78 -2.03
N ALA A 129 -55.72 -32.66 -2.55
CA ALA A 129 -57.13 -32.26 -2.45
C ALA A 129 -58.07 -33.26 -3.14
N SER A 130 -57.71 -33.74 -4.34
CA SER A 130 -58.47 -34.79 -5.04
C SER A 130 -58.43 -36.15 -4.33
N GLY A 131 -57.32 -36.47 -3.65
CA GLY A 131 -57.19 -37.66 -2.80
C GLY A 131 -58.05 -37.62 -1.53
N TRP A 132 -58.27 -36.43 -0.95
CA TRP A 132 -59.16 -36.24 0.20
C TRP A 132 -60.64 -36.35 -0.20
N SER A 133 -61.03 -35.79 -1.35
CA SER A 133 -62.40 -35.88 -1.85
C SER A 133 -62.87 -37.33 -2.11
N ARG A 134 -61.99 -38.23 -2.58
CA ARG A 134 -62.32 -39.65 -2.78
C ARG A 134 -62.40 -40.47 -1.50
N ARG A 135 -61.87 -39.96 -0.39
CA ARG A 135 -61.78 -40.69 0.88
C ARG A 135 -62.95 -40.37 1.83
N SER A 136 -63.76 -39.38 1.47
CA SER A 136 -64.92 -38.89 2.24
C SER A 136 -66.28 -39.21 1.59
N ALA A 137 -66.31 -40.04 0.54
CA ALA A 137 -67.51 -40.59 -0.10
C ALA A 137 -67.57 -42.10 0.17
#